data_AF-A0A8T6HMI4-F1
#
_entry.id   AF-A0A8T6HMI4-F1
#
_cell.length_a   1.000
_cell.length_b   1.000
_cell.length_c   1.000
_cell.angle_alpha   90.00
_cell.angle_beta   90.00
_cell.angle_gamma   90.00
#
_symmetry.space_group_name_H-M   'P 1'
#
loop_
_entity.id
_entity.type
_entity.pdbx_description
1 polymer ?
#
loop_
_entity_poly.entity_id
_entity_poly.type
_entity_poly.pdbx_seq_one_letter_code
_entity_poly.pdbx_strand_id
1 'polypeptide(L)'
;MAVESVPKRPGRLAVPGDDAAHDRNVEPALWRGLRRDRFVPQKARDGNIRPRVLDLYSNKPGRHIRFLEPPAHHTGRMERRDMKRESFATRYAERVLAARWPVILITLCLVAMASSGITRLEFSANYRIFFDEDNPQLLALEALENTYGKNENIVFLIVPKDGDATSKEALSAAVWLTDAAWHTPYSRRVDSLANFQHTTADGDDLYVRDLVDPQALDSAEVRSRIRAIALSDPRIEGSILARNGDVSVVNITVELPEEGLLDAVAEVAEFARSVSAQAEERFPGIDLRIVGTTMINQTFLEASINSQKIFLPASLLLMALILGVLTRG
;
A
#
# COMPACT_ATOMS: atom_id res chain seq x y z
N MET A 1 28.46 -15.11 -48.76
CA MET A 1 28.71 -13.77 -49.31
C MET A 1 27.37 -13.12 -49.62
N ALA A 2 26.81 -12.41 -48.64
CA ALA A 2 25.77 -11.38 -48.77
C ALA A 2 25.55 -10.85 -47.35
N VAL A 3 26.10 -9.68 -47.09
CA VAL A 3 26.02 -8.94 -45.82
C VAL A 3 24.74 -8.12 -45.90
N GLU A 4 23.78 -8.38 -45.02
CA GLU A 4 22.57 -7.57 -44.92
C GLU A 4 22.68 -6.62 -43.71
N SER A 5 22.36 -5.36 -43.99
CA SER A 5 22.75 -4.17 -43.25
C SER A 5 21.93 -3.92 -42.00
N VAL A 6 22.64 -3.66 -40.89
CA VAL A 6 22.10 -3.20 -39.60
C VAL A 6 21.47 -1.80 -39.74
N PRO A 7 20.23 -1.57 -39.26
CA PRO A 7 19.65 -0.23 -39.23
C PRO A 7 20.27 0.64 -38.13
N LYS A 8 20.53 1.91 -38.49
CA LYS A 8 21.17 2.95 -37.66
C LYS A 8 20.37 3.27 -36.39
N ARG A 9 21.08 3.43 -35.27
CA ARG A 9 20.57 3.92 -33.98
C ARG A 9 19.98 5.33 -34.11
N PRO A 10 18.81 5.63 -33.51
CA PRO A 10 18.38 7.01 -33.28
C PRO A 10 19.16 7.63 -32.09
N GLY A 11 19.27 8.96 -32.14
CA GLY A 11 20.30 9.77 -31.48
C GLY A 11 20.34 9.75 -29.95
N ARG A 12 21.54 10.08 -29.45
CA ARG A 12 21.82 10.47 -28.06
C ARG A 12 20.85 11.56 -27.61
N LEU A 13 20.07 11.27 -26.57
CA LEU A 13 19.49 12.29 -25.71
C LEU A 13 20.64 12.95 -24.93
N ALA A 14 20.77 14.27 -25.08
CA ALA A 14 21.71 15.08 -24.35
C ALA A 14 21.36 15.09 -22.86
N VAL A 15 22.33 14.77 -22.02
CA VAL A 15 22.28 15.00 -20.58
C VAL A 15 22.74 16.44 -20.34
N PRO A 16 21.91 17.34 -19.80
CA PRO A 16 22.40 18.64 -19.34
C PRO A 16 23.19 18.44 -18.04
N GLY A 17 24.43 18.94 -18.04
CA GLY A 17 25.35 18.86 -16.92
C GLY A 17 24.97 19.74 -15.74
N ASP A 18 25.44 19.30 -14.57
CA ASP A 18 25.61 20.07 -13.36
C ASP A 18 26.47 21.32 -13.62
N ASP A 19 25.88 22.50 -13.42
CA ASP A 19 26.58 23.74 -13.08
C ASP A 19 25.54 24.82 -12.71
N ALA A 20 25.17 24.91 -11.43
CA ALA A 20 24.72 26.15 -10.78
C ALA A 20 24.60 25.99 -9.27
N ALA A 21 25.62 26.44 -8.55
CA ALA A 21 25.54 26.74 -7.14
C ALA A 21 24.65 27.97 -6.88
N HIS A 22 23.93 27.93 -5.75
CA HIS A 22 23.35 29.07 -5.03
C HIS A 22 22.26 29.90 -5.74
N ASP A 23 21.00 29.46 -5.59
CA ASP A 23 19.90 30.40 -5.38
C ASP A 23 18.88 29.83 -4.37
N ARG A 24 18.90 30.38 -3.15
CA ARG A 24 17.90 30.11 -2.11
C ARG A 24 16.81 31.18 -2.23
N ASN A 25 15.88 31.01 -3.17
CA ASN A 25 14.51 31.55 -3.14
C ASN A 25 13.81 31.33 -4.49
N VAL A 26 13.26 30.14 -4.73
CA VAL A 26 12.31 29.93 -5.82
C VAL A 26 11.12 29.13 -5.30
N GLU A 27 10.06 29.85 -4.91
CA GLU A 27 8.74 29.25 -4.67
C GLU A 27 8.15 28.70 -5.99
N PRO A 28 7.54 27.50 -5.99
CA PRO A 28 6.89 26.95 -7.19
C PRO A 28 5.72 27.83 -7.65
N ALA A 29 5.74 28.20 -8.94
CA ALA A 29 4.76 29.06 -9.61
C ALA A 29 3.35 28.44 -9.80
N LEU A 30 2.97 27.45 -8.99
CA LEU A 30 1.66 26.79 -9.02
C LEU A 30 0.64 27.38 -8.02
N TRP A 31 1.06 28.34 -7.18
CA TRP A 31 0.21 28.92 -6.12
C TRP A 31 -0.15 30.41 -6.31
N ARG A 32 0.22 31.01 -7.45
CA ARG A 32 0.06 32.46 -7.71
C ARG A 32 -1.38 32.94 -8.01
N GLY A 33 -2.39 32.08 -7.84
CA GLY A 33 -3.80 32.38 -8.15
C GLY A 33 -4.78 32.36 -6.96
N LEU A 34 -4.35 31.93 -5.77
CA LEU A 34 -5.23 31.79 -4.59
C LEU A 34 -5.13 33.01 -3.67
N ARG A 35 -5.79 34.10 -4.09
CA ARG A 35 -6.14 35.21 -3.20
C ARG A 35 -7.05 34.71 -2.07
N ARG A 36 -6.67 34.98 -0.82
CA ARG A 36 -7.36 34.63 0.44
C ARG A 36 -8.67 35.39 0.68
N ASP A 37 -9.11 36.19 -0.28
CA ASP A 37 -10.18 37.17 -0.18
C ASP A 37 -11.44 36.79 -0.99
N ARG A 38 -11.60 35.50 -1.33
CA ARG A 38 -12.77 34.97 -2.08
C ARG A 38 -13.67 33.96 -1.35
N PHE A 39 -13.80 34.09 -0.03
CA PHE A 39 -14.94 33.52 0.70
C PHE A 39 -15.71 34.64 1.42
N VAL A 40 -16.43 35.43 0.61
CA VAL A 40 -17.54 36.26 1.09
C VAL A 40 -18.82 35.52 0.72
N PRO A 41 -19.70 35.16 1.68
CA PRO A 41 -20.98 34.56 1.35
C PRO A 41 -21.81 35.55 0.54
N GLN A 42 -22.22 35.13 -0.66
CA GLN A 42 -23.01 35.90 -1.60
C GLN A 42 -24.40 36.15 -1.02
N LYS A 43 -24.59 37.30 -0.38
CA LYS A 43 -25.90 37.74 0.12
C LYS A 43 -26.61 38.54 -0.97
N ALA A 44 -27.70 37.95 -1.46
CA ALA A 44 -28.93 38.57 -1.97
C ALA A 44 -28.82 39.99 -2.52
N ARG A 45 -28.76 40.11 -3.85
CA ARG A 45 -29.14 41.30 -4.58
C ARG A 45 -30.49 41.02 -5.23
N ASP A 46 -31.53 41.09 -4.40
CA ASP A 46 -32.90 41.43 -4.80
C ASP A 46 -33.75 41.61 -3.54
N GLY A 47 -34.29 42.82 -3.39
CA GLY A 47 -35.51 43.14 -2.66
C GLY A 47 -35.68 42.63 -1.22
N ASN A 48 -35.42 43.54 -0.28
CA ASN A 48 -36.26 43.74 0.91
C ASN A 48 -36.11 42.76 2.09
N ILE A 49 -35.04 42.95 2.89
CA ILE A 49 -35.07 42.60 4.33
C ILE A 49 -34.37 43.73 5.11
N ARG A 50 -35.16 44.55 5.84
CA ARG A 50 -34.61 45.49 6.83
C ARG A 50 -34.23 44.71 8.09
N PRO A 51 -33.05 44.91 8.69
CA PRO A 51 -32.79 44.45 10.04
C PRO A 51 -33.49 45.40 11.04
N ARG A 52 -34.46 44.88 11.79
CA ARG A 52 -35.01 45.58 12.97
C ARG A 52 -34.07 45.27 14.14
N VAL A 53 -33.08 46.13 14.34
CA VAL A 53 -32.40 46.25 15.64
C VAL A 53 -33.11 47.34 16.43
N LEU A 54 -33.19 47.07 17.72
CA LEU A 54 -33.93 47.70 18.79
C LEU A 54 -33.51 49.17 19.01
N ASP A 55 -34.31 50.14 18.58
CA ASP A 55 -34.23 51.52 19.07
C ASP A 55 -35.32 51.72 20.15
N LEU A 56 -34.94 51.42 21.39
CA LEU A 56 -35.60 51.96 22.57
C LEU A 56 -35.12 53.40 22.77
N TYR A 57 -36.05 54.27 23.18
CA TYR A 57 -35.91 55.71 23.48
C TYR A 57 -36.19 56.70 22.33
N SER A 58 -37.47 57.06 22.19
CA SER A 58 -37.84 58.44 21.89
C SER A 58 -39.20 58.78 22.50
N ASN A 59 -39.16 59.51 23.61
CA ASN A 59 -40.31 60.06 24.32
C ASN A 59 -40.80 61.32 23.57
N LYS A 60 -41.86 61.20 22.77
CA LYS A 60 -42.63 62.35 22.25
C LYS A 60 -44.12 62.07 22.44
N PRO A 61 -44.85 62.87 23.24
CA PRO A 61 -46.28 62.70 23.43
C PRO A 61 -47.04 63.25 22.22
N GLY A 62 -48.03 62.50 21.70
CA GLY A 62 -49.02 63.05 20.77
C GLY A 62 -49.16 62.42 19.37
N ARG A 63 -48.77 61.16 19.14
CA ARG A 63 -49.17 60.44 17.91
C ARG A 63 -49.84 59.11 18.23
N HIS A 64 -51.12 59.00 17.85
CA HIS A 64 -51.88 57.76 17.83
C HIS A 64 -51.15 56.72 16.94
N ILE A 65 -50.70 55.62 17.55
CA ILE A 65 -50.17 54.46 16.83
C ILE A 65 -51.37 53.74 16.20
N ARG A 66 -51.61 53.94 14.91
CA ARG A 66 -52.51 53.09 14.13
C ARG A 66 -51.75 51.79 13.87
N PHE A 67 -52.15 50.69 14.52
CA PHE A 67 -51.66 49.36 14.19
C PHE A 67 -52.04 49.07 12.73
N LEU A 68 -51.05 49.08 11.84
CA LEU A 68 -51.21 48.50 10.52
C LEU A 68 -51.26 46.98 10.72
N GLU A 69 -52.42 46.37 10.49
CA GLU A 69 -52.52 44.93 10.34
C GLU A 69 -51.50 44.49 9.27
N PRO A 70 -50.68 43.46 9.55
CA PRO A 70 -49.76 42.96 8.53
C PRO A 70 -50.58 42.43 7.34
N PRO A 71 -50.16 42.70 6.09
CA PRO A 71 -50.82 42.11 4.94
C PRO A 71 -50.75 40.58 5.08
N ALA A 72 -51.87 39.91 4.83
CA ALA A 72 -52.00 38.46 4.87
C ALA A 72 -51.05 37.80 3.86
N HIS A 73 -49.81 37.56 4.29
CA HIS A 73 -48.84 36.83 3.50
C HIS A 73 -49.21 35.34 3.50
N HIS A 74 -49.20 34.77 2.29
CA HIS A 74 -49.50 33.38 1.95
C HIS A 74 -48.76 32.33 2.81
N THR A 75 -49.24 32.02 4.02
CA THR A 75 -48.79 30.90 4.86
C THR A 75 -49.32 29.54 4.39
N GLY A 76 -50.39 29.54 3.59
CA GLY A 76 -51.11 28.31 3.23
C GLY A 76 -50.38 27.32 2.31
N ARG A 77 -49.26 27.67 1.64
CA ARG A 77 -48.54 26.71 0.75
C ARG A 77 -47.43 25.92 1.45
N MET A 78 -46.78 26.52 2.46
CA MET A 78 -45.77 25.87 3.29
C MET A 78 -46.45 24.99 4.36
N GLU A 79 -47.44 25.52 5.10
CA GLU A 79 -48.22 24.74 6.07
C GLU A 79 -48.89 23.51 5.45
N ARG A 80 -49.42 23.62 4.21
CA ARG A 80 -50.05 22.46 3.54
C ARG A 80 -49.06 21.39 3.10
N ARG A 81 -47.78 21.72 2.87
CA ARG A 81 -46.74 20.72 2.51
C ARG A 81 -46.25 19.99 3.76
N ASP A 82 -46.04 20.71 4.84
CA ASP A 82 -45.61 20.14 6.12
C ASP A 82 -46.73 19.31 6.75
N MET A 83 -47.98 19.79 6.72
CA MET A 83 -49.15 19.05 7.22
C MET A 83 -49.51 17.81 6.36
N LYS A 84 -49.25 17.85 5.04
CA LYS A 84 -49.36 16.65 4.19
C LYS A 84 -48.27 15.62 4.50
N ARG A 85 -47.02 16.06 4.72
CA ARG A 85 -45.90 15.19 5.09
C ARG A 85 -46.11 14.55 6.46
N GLU A 86 -46.57 15.32 7.44
CA GLU A 86 -46.97 14.79 8.75
C GLU A 86 -48.05 13.72 8.59
N SER A 87 -49.14 14.02 7.87
CA SER A 87 -50.24 13.06 7.69
C SER A 87 -49.83 11.76 6.99
N PHE A 88 -48.84 11.82 6.08
CA PHE A 88 -48.30 10.64 5.41
C PHE A 88 -47.45 9.81 6.37
N ALA A 89 -46.55 10.46 7.12
CA ALA A 89 -45.70 9.80 8.10
C ALA A 89 -46.52 9.09 9.19
N THR A 90 -47.57 9.73 9.72
CA THR A 90 -48.45 9.13 10.73
C THR A 90 -49.19 7.90 10.18
N ARG A 91 -49.80 8.02 8.98
CA ARG A 91 -50.52 6.91 8.34
C ARG A 91 -49.60 5.75 7.95
N TYR A 92 -48.36 6.04 7.58
CA TYR A 92 -47.35 5.03 7.29
C TYR A 92 -46.92 4.31 8.58
N ALA A 93 -46.63 5.04 9.65
CA ALA A 93 -46.28 4.47 10.95
C ALA A 93 -47.40 3.58 11.52
N GLU A 94 -48.66 4.01 11.44
CA GLU A 94 -49.82 3.22 11.85
C GLU A 94 -49.93 1.89 11.09
N ARG A 95 -49.69 1.90 9.77
CA ARG A 95 -49.68 0.67 8.95
C ARG A 95 -48.51 -0.26 9.28
N VAL A 96 -47.33 0.29 9.54
CA VAL A 96 -46.15 -0.47 9.96
C VAL A 96 -46.39 -1.12 11.33
N LEU A 97 -46.98 -0.39 12.27
CA LEU A 97 -47.33 -0.91 13.61
C LEU A 97 -48.42 -1.98 13.55
N ALA A 98 -49.44 -1.80 12.71
CA ALA A 98 -50.49 -2.79 12.49
C ALA A 98 -49.95 -4.10 11.89
N ALA A 99 -48.95 -4.02 11.00
CA ALA A 99 -48.30 -5.16 10.34
C ALA A 99 -46.89 -5.47 10.89
N ARG A 100 -46.62 -5.16 12.17
CA ARG A 100 -45.27 -5.25 12.78
C ARG A 100 -44.54 -6.57 12.55
N TRP A 101 -45.22 -7.71 12.68
CA TRP A 101 -44.61 -9.03 12.49
C TRP A 101 -44.21 -9.30 11.02
N PRO A 102 -45.10 -9.12 10.03
CA PRO A 102 -44.73 -9.15 8.62
C PRO A 102 -43.58 -8.21 8.27
N VAL A 103 -43.60 -6.97 8.78
CA VAL A 103 -42.55 -5.98 8.49
C VAL A 103 -41.19 -6.41 9.06
N ILE A 104 -41.13 -6.90 10.29
CA ILE A 104 -39.90 -7.44 10.89
C ILE A 104 -39.39 -8.62 10.08
N LEU A 105 -40.26 -9.56 9.72
CA LEU A 105 -39.88 -10.76 8.98
C LEU A 105 -39.35 -10.41 7.57
N ILE A 106 -40.02 -9.52 6.86
CA ILE A 106 -39.56 -9.03 5.54
C ILE A 106 -38.22 -8.31 5.68
N THR A 107 -38.05 -7.46 6.70
CA THR A 107 -36.79 -6.75 6.91
C THR A 107 -35.65 -7.74 7.21
N LEU A 108 -35.90 -8.75 8.04
CA LEU A 108 -34.92 -9.79 8.34
C LEU A 108 -34.58 -10.61 7.09
N CYS A 109 -35.57 -10.96 6.27
CA CYS A 109 -35.35 -11.62 4.99
C CYS A 109 -34.52 -10.77 4.03
N LEU A 110 -34.80 -9.47 3.92
CA LEU A 110 -34.02 -8.54 3.09
C LEU A 110 -32.58 -8.43 3.58
N VAL A 111 -32.35 -8.36 4.89
CA VAL A 111 -31.01 -8.38 5.48
C VAL A 111 -30.31 -9.70 5.17
N ALA A 112 -30.95 -10.85 5.37
CA ALA A 112 -30.37 -12.16 5.06
C ALA A 112 -30.02 -12.30 3.56
N MET A 113 -30.90 -11.80 2.68
CA MET A 113 -30.63 -11.75 1.24
C MET A 113 -29.43 -10.85 0.91
N ALA A 114 -29.36 -9.65 1.49
CA ALA A 114 -28.23 -8.74 1.28
C ALA A 114 -26.91 -9.32 1.85
N SER A 115 -26.96 -9.99 3.00
CA SER A 115 -25.83 -10.65 3.63
C SER A 115 -25.38 -11.93 2.92
N SER A 116 -26.21 -12.53 2.05
CA SER A 116 -25.85 -13.75 1.32
C SER A 116 -24.62 -13.59 0.41
N GLY A 117 -24.29 -12.34 0.03
CA GLY A 117 -23.10 -12.02 -0.77
C GLY A 117 -21.82 -11.83 0.04
N ILE A 118 -21.86 -11.81 1.37
CA ILE A 118 -20.67 -11.54 2.21
C ILE A 118 -19.57 -12.59 1.97
N THR A 119 -19.93 -13.84 1.71
CA THR A 119 -18.96 -14.93 1.46
C THR A 119 -18.27 -14.82 0.10
N ARG A 120 -18.72 -13.94 -0.79
CA ARG A 120 -18.10 -13.67 -2.10
C ARG A 120 -17.19 -12.44 -2.08
N LEU A 121 -17.01 -11.81 -0.92
CA LEU A 121 -16.06 -10.72 -0.76
C LEU A 121 -14.65 -11.30 -0.74
N GLU A 122 -13.92 -11.09 -1.82
CA GLU A 122 -12.51 -11.44 -1.91
C GLU A 122 -11.66 -10.23 -1.49
N PHE A 123 -10.66 -10.51 -0.65
CA PHE A 123 -9.58 -9.56 -0.43
C PHE A 123 -8.56 -9.75 -1.56
N SER A 124 -8.02 -8.66 -2.07
CA SER A 124 -6.96 -8.71 -3.07
C SER A 124 -5.68 -8.11 -2.49
N ALA A 125 -4.57 -8.84 -2.63
CA ALA A 125 -3.22 -8.34 -2.35
C ALA A 125 -2.67 -7.47 -3.49
N ASN A 126 -3.36 -7.45 -4.63
CA ASN A 126 -2.81 -6.93 -5.86
C ASN A 126 -2.95 -5.40 -5.90
N TYR A 127 -1.83 -4.69 -5.97
CA TYR A 127 -1.82 -3.23 -6.06
C TYR A 127 -2.46 -2.69 -7.36
N ARG A 128 -2.65 -3.53 -8.38
CA ARG A 128 -3.28 -3.14 -9.65
C ARG A 128 -4.72 -2.66 -9.48
N ILE A 129 -5.42 -3.11 -8.43
CA ILE A 129 -6.79 -2.67 -8.12
C ILE A 129 -6.89 -1.16 -7.84
N PHE A 130 -5.76 -0.49 -7.58
CA PHE A 130 -5.72 0.95 -7.37
C PHE A 130 -5.64 1.77 -8.67
N PHE A 131 -5.56 1.12 -9.83
CA PHE A 131 -5.46 1.75 -11.13
C PHE A 131 -6.65 1.36 -12.02
N ASP A 132 -7.12 2.29 -12.84
CA ASP A 132 -8.12 2.01 -13.87
C ASP A 132 -7.54 1.06 -14.94
N GLU A 133 -8.39 0.22 -15.55
CA GLU A 133 -7.99 -0.72 -16.60
C GLU A 133 -7.35 -0.02 -17.82
N ASP A 134 -7.79 1.20 -18.12
CA ASP A 134 -7.30 2.00 -19.25
C ASP A 134 -5.99 2.76 -18.94
N ASN A 135 -5.43 2.58 -17.74
CA ASN A 135 -4.27 3.34 -17.31
C ASN A 135 -3.04 2.98 -18.18
N PRO A 136 -2.44 3.96 -18.89
CA PRO A 136 -1.37 3.66 -19.85
C PRO A 136 -0.09 3.16 -19.17
N GLN A 137 0.16 3.53 -17.91
CA GLN A 137 1.31 3.04 -17.15
C GLN A 137 1.09 1.59 -16.70
N LEU A 138 -0.13 1.22 -16.29
CA LEU A 138 -0.48 -0.15 -15.96
C LEU A 138 -0.32 -1.07 -17.17
N LEU A 139 -0.87 -0.69 -18.33
CA LEU A 139 -0.76 -1.46 -19.55
C LEU A 139 0.70 -1.64 -20.01
N ALA A 140 1.52 -0.59 -19.87
CA ALA A 140 2.95 -0.68 -20.18
C ALA A 140 3.69 -1.63 -19.23
N LEU A 141 3.34 -1.62 -17.93
CA LEU A 141 3.88 -2.54 -16.94
C LEU A 141 3.47 -3.98 -17.23
N GLU A 142 2.20 -4.23 -17.51
CA GLU A 142 1.68 -5.55 -17.86
C GLU A 142 2.33 -6.11 -19.13
N ALA A 143 2.54 -5.26 -20.15
CA ALA A 143 3.27 -5.68 -21.34
C ALA A 143 4.72 -6.10 -21.02
N LEU A 144 5.39 -5.38 -20.10
CA LEU A 144 6.73 -5.72 -19.63
C LEU A 144 6.72 -7.06 -18.86
N GLU A 145 5.81 -7.21 -17.91
CA GLU A 145 5.70 -8.42 -17.09
C GLU A 145 5.26 -9.65 -17.89
N ASN A 146 4.39 -9.50 -18.89
CA ASN A 146 4.00 -10.59 -19.78
C ASN A 146 5.15 -11.03 -20.71
N THR A 147 6.08 -10.13 -21.01
CA THR A 147 7.24 -10.43 -21.88
C THR A 147 8.43 -10.98 -21.08
N TYR A 148 8.68 -10.43 -19.89
CA TYR A 148 9.89 -10.69 -19.10
C TYR A 148 9.64 -11.39 -17.75
N GLY A 149 8.38 -11.64 -17.41
CA GLY A 149 7.94 -12.19 -16.13
C GLY A 149 7.74 -11.11 -15.06
N LYS A 150 6.92 -11.44 -14.05
CA LYS A 150 6.81 -10.64 -12.82
C LYS A 150 8.10 -10.74 -12.02
N ASN A 151 8.51 -9.63 -11.39
CA ASN A 151 9.72 -9.58 -10.56
C ASN A 151 9.36 -9.49 -9.07
N GLU A 152 8.54 -10.44 -8.62
CA GLU A 152 8.24 -10.60 -7.21
C GLU A 152 9.36 -11.38 -6.53
N ASN A 153 9.73 -10.94 -5.31
CA ASN A 153 10.87 -11.53 -4.65
C ASN A 153 10.77 -11.55 -3.13
N ILE A 154 11.62 -12.42 -2.58
CA ILE A 154 11.95 -12.52 -1.16
C ILE A 154 13.46 -12.45 -1.05
N VAL A 155 13.92 -11.68 -0.08
CA VAL A 155 15.34 -11.47 0.14
C VAL A 155 15.65 -11.81 1.58
N PHE A 156 16.56 -12.75 1.77
CA PHE A 156 17.21 -12.98 3.05
C PHE A 156 18.47 -12.12 3.12
N LEU A 157 18.51 -11.17 4.05
CA LEU A 157 19.68 -10.38 4.40
C LEU A 157 20.47 -11.12 5.48
N ILE A 158 21.67 -11.56 5.14
CA ILE A 158 22.61 -12.20 6.05
C ILE A 158 23.45 -11.07 6.67
N VAL A 159 23.24 -10.81 7.97
CA VAL A 159 23.96 -9.77 8.72
C VAL A 159 24.81 -10.45 9.81
N PRO A 160 26.08 -10.76 9.53
CA PRO A 160 26.98 -11.35 10.51
C PRO A 160 27.29 -10.38 11.66
N LYS A 161 27.36 -10.90 12.88
CA LYS A 161 27.71 -10.11 14.08
C LYS A 161 29.15 -9.62 14.07
N ASP A 162 30.03 -10.27 13.31
CA ASP A 162 31.43 -9.87 13.13
C ASP A 162 31.61 -8.79 12.03
N GLY A 163 30.54 -8.43 11.31
CA GLY A 163 30.57 -7.42 10.25
C GLY A 163 31.28 -7.86 8.97
N ASP A 164 31.47 -9.17 8.76
CA ASP A 164 32.07 -9.71 7.54
C ASP A 164 31.16 -10.76 6.89
N ALA A 165 30.44 -10.37 5.84
CA ALA A 165 29.57 -11.25 5.05
C ALA A 165 30.33 -12.29 4.23
N THR A 166 31.66 -12.27 4.26
CA THR A 166 32.54 -13.29 3.68
C THR A 166 33.23 -14.15 4.74
N SER A 167 32.84 -14.02 6.02
CA SER A 167 33.30 -14.91 7.09
C SER A 167 32.88 -16.36 6.82
N LYS A 168 33.56 -17.31 7.46
CA LYS A 168 33.26 -18.74 7.29
C LYS A 168 31.79 -19.03 7.62
N GLU A 169 31.29 -18.46 8.71
CA GLU A 169 29.91 -18.66 9.17
C GLU A 169 28.92 -18.02 8.17
N ALA A 170 29.19 -16.78 7.72
CA ALA A 170 28.34 -16.08 6.76
C ALA A 170 28.24 -16.82 5.40
N LEU A 171 29.37 -17.29 4.86
CA LEU A 171 29.38 -18.05 3.61
C LEU A 171 28.73 -19.44 3.78
N SER A 172 28.91 -20.08 4.93
CA SER A 172 28.25 -21.36 5.23
C SER A 172 26.72 -21.18 5.30
N ALA A 173 26.26 -20.08 5.91
CA ALA A 173 24.85 -19.74 5.95
C ALA A 173 24.32 -19.39 4.56
N ALA A 174 25.08 -18.65 3.74
CA ALA A 174 24.69 -18.34 2.37
C ALA A 174 24.52 -19.61 1.53
N VAL A 175 25.43 -20.59 1.64
CA VAL A 175 25.30 -21.90 0.96
C VAL A 175 24.03 -22.61 1.42
N TRP A 176 23.84 -22.78 2.73
CA TRP A 176 22.69 -23.49 3.27
C TRP A 176 21.35 -22.80 2.94
N LEU A 177 21.30 -21.47 3.06
CA LEU A 177 20.12 -20.67 2.71
C LEU A 177 19.83 -20.74 1.22
N THR A 178 20.84 -20.79 0.35
CA THR A 178 20.65 -20.91 -1.09
C THR A 178 19.99 -22.25 -1.44
N ASP A 179 20.46 -23.34 -0.83
CA ASP A 179 19.85 -24.67 -1.03
C ASP A 179 18.41 -24.73 -0.49
N ALA A 180 18.17 -24.21 0.72
CA ALA A 180 16.84 -24.15 1.31
C ALA A 180 15.88 -23.26 0.49
N ALA A 181 16.38 -22.13 -0.03
CA ALA A 181 15.62 -21.17 -0.80
C ALA A 181 15.06 -21.75 -2.10
N TRP A 182 15.75 -22.70 -2.73
CA TRP A 182 15.24 -23.39 -3.93
C TRP A 182 13.96 -24.19 -3.68
N HIS A 183 13.70 -24.58 -2.43
CA HIS A 183 12.47 -25.27 -2.04
C HIS A 183 11.31 -24.33 -1.70
N THR A 184 11.50 -23.01 -1.85
CA THR A 184 10.43 -22.04 -1.64
C THR A 184 9.30 -22.30 -2.65
N PRO A 185 8.03 -22.36 -2.22
CA PRO A 185 6.90 -22.50 -3.14
C PRO A 185 6.93 -21.42 -4.21
N TYR A 186 6.60 -21.78 -5.45
CA TYR A 186 6.63 -20.89 -6.62
C TYR A 186 8.01 -20.25 -6.91
N SER A 187 9.10 -20.80 -6.36
CA SER A 187 10.46 -20.33 -6.66
C SER A 187 10.83 -20.59 -8.11
N ARG A 188 11.32 -19.55 -8.77
CA ARG A 188 11.78 -19.59 -10.16
C ARG A 188 13.29 -19.47 -10.25
N ARG A 189 13.89 -18.68 -9.35
CA ARG A 189 15.33 -18.42 -9.34
C ARG A 189 15.79 -18.05 -7.94
N VAL A 190 16.98 -18.52 -7.58
CA VAL A 190 17.69 -18.08 -6.38
C VAL A 190 19.05 -17.54 -6.81
N ASP A 191 19.41 -16.35 -6.33
CA ASP A 191 20.71 -15.72 -6.55
C ASP A 191 21.38 -15.39 -5.21
N SER A 192 22.64 -15.74 -5.04
CA SER A 192 23.43 -15.41 -3.86
C SER A 192 24.93 -15.39 -4.18
N LEU A 193 25.76 -15.06 -3.19
CA LEU A 193 27.22 -15.27 -3.33
C LEU A 193 27.56 -16.75 -3.56
N ALA A 194 26.76 -17.67 -3.00
CA ALA A 194 27.06 -19.09 -3.01
C ALA A 194 27.00 -19.71 -4.41
N ASN A 195 26.04 -19.30 -5.23
CA ASN A 195 25.82 -19.85 -6.57
C ASN A 195 26.22 -18.90 -7.71
N PHE A 196 26.95 -17.82 -7.40
CA PHE A 196 27.43 -16.90 -8.40
C PHE A 196 28.50 -17.57 -9.28
N GLN A 197 28.26 -17.67 -10.58
CA GLN A 197 29.22 -18.27 -11.50
C GLN A 197 30.44 -17.37 -11.71
N HIS A 198 31.61 -17.85 -11.29
CA HIS A 198 32.89 -17.21 -11.53
C HIS A 198 33.73 -18.04 -12.50
N THR A 199 34.23 -17.38 -13.55
CA THR A 199 35.05 -18.02 -14.58
C THR A 199 36.50 -17.66 -14.38
N THR A 200 37.35 -18.68 -14.29
CA THR A 200 38.81 -18.52 -14.16
C THR A 200 39.52 -19.29 -15.28
N ALA A 201 40.58 -18.70 -15.82
CA ALA A 201 41.47 -19.37 -16.77
C ALA A 201 42.72 -19.87 -16.05
N ASP A 202 43.16 -21.08 -16.36
CA ASP A 202 44.44 -21.65 -15.93
C ASP A 202 45.16 -22.24 -17.15
N GLY A 203 46.19 -21.55 -17.63
CA GLY A 203 46.80 -21.83 -18.93
C GLY A 203 45.80 -21.68 -20.08
N ASP A 204 45.58 -22.76 -20.81
CA ASP A 204 44.61 -22.84 -21.92
C ASP A 204 43.22 -23.35 -21.47
N ASP A 205 43.07 -23.74 -20.20
CA ASP A 205 41.82 -24.26 -19.65
C ASP A 205 40.95 -23.16 -19.05
N LEU A 206 39.63 -23.27 -19.27
CA LEU A 206 38.63 -22.37 -18.70
C LEU A 206 37.74 -23.15 -17.73
N TYR A 207 37.72 -22.73 -16.47
CA TYR A 207 36.87 -23.30 -15.42
C TYR A 207 35.74 -22.35 -15.08
N VAL A 208 34.50 -22.83 -15.18
CA VAL A 208 33.29 -22.12 -14.73
C VAL A 208 32.76 -22.87 -13.51
N ARG A 209 32.75 -22.23 -12.35
CA ARG A 209 32.29 -22.80 -11.08
C ARG A 209 31.59 -21.74 -10.24
N ASP A 210 30.87 -22.20 -9.24
CA ASP A 210 30.37 -21.34 -8.17
C ASP A 210 31.52 -20.61 -7.47
N LEU A 211 31.29 -19.33 -7.13
CA LEU A 211 32.28 -18.49 -6.46
C LEU A 211 32.66 -19.05 -5.08
N VAL A 212 31.70 -19.70 -4.42
CA VAL A 212 31.88 -20.29 -3.09
C VAL A 212 31.92 -21.80 -3.22
N ASP A 213 33.06 -22.40 -2.92
CA ASP A 213 33.18 -23.84 -2.70
C ASP A 213 32.99 -24.14 -1.20
N PRO A 214 31.91 -24.85 -0.79
CA PRO A 214 31.64 -25.16 0.60
C PRO A 214 32.77 -25.93 1.29
N GLN A 215 33.54 -26.73 0.55
CA GLN A 215 34.63 -27.55 1.10
C GLN A 215 35.90 -26.73 1.36
N ALA A 216 36.03 -25.55 0.75
CA ALA A 216 37.20 -24.69 0.84
C ALA A 216 37.05 -23.55 1.87
N LEU A 217 35.90 -23.46 2.55
CA LEU A 217 35.56 -22.36 3.45
C LEU A 217 36.45 -22.27 4.70
N ASP A 218 37.17 -23.33 5.07
CA ASP A 218 38.14 -23.31 6.16
C ASP A 218 39.35 -22.41 5.88
N SER A 219 39.73 -22.27 4.61
CA SER A 219 40.88 -21.45 4.21
C SER A 219 40.57 -19.96 4.26
N ALA A 220 41.36 -19.21 5.03
CA ALA A 220 41.27 -17.75 5.11
C ALA A 220 41.62 -17.07 3.77
N GLU A 221 42.58 -17.63 3.01
CA GLU A 221 42.95 -17.11 1.69
C GLU A 221 41.80 -17.27 0.69
N VAL A 222 41.08 -18.39 0.74
CA VAL A 222 39.90 -18.60 -0.11
C VAL A 222 38.82 -17.56 0.20
N ARG A 223 38.51 -17.32 1.48
CA ARG A 223 37.52 -16.30 1.87
C ARG A 223 37.94 -14.89 1.47
N SER A 224 39.22 -14.54 1.64
CA SER A 224 39.77 -13.26 1.20
C SER A 224 39.67 -13.07 -0.32
N ARG A 225 39.93 -14.14 -1.08
CA ARG A 225 39.77 -14.13 -2.54
C ARG A 225 38.30 -13.95 -2.94
N ILE A 226 37.37 -14.65 -2.30
CA ILE A 226 35.92 -14.49 -2.51
C ILE A 226 35.53 -13.02 -2.29
N ARG A 227 35.97 -12.41 -1.19
CA ARG A 227 35.71 -11.00 -0.88
C ARG A 227 36.25 -10.06 -1.95
N ALA A 228 37.48 -10.27 -2.41
CA ALA A 228 38.09 -9.43 -3.44
C ALA A 228 37.34 -9.53 -4.78
N ILE A 229 36.93 -10.73 -5.18
CA ILE A 229 36.12 -10.94 -6.38
C ILE A 229 34.74 -10.28 -6.22
N ALA A 230 34.07 -10.52 -5.09
CA ALA A 230 32.75 -10.00 -4.82
C ALA A 230 32.68 -8.46 -4.79
N LEU A 231 33.71 -7.80 -4.27
CA LEU A 231 33.79 -6.33 -4.22
C LEU A 231 34.29 -5.69 -5.53
N SER A 232 34.84 -6.47 -6.46
CA SER A 232 35.32 -5.96 -7.75
C SER A 232 34.35 -6.21 -8.90
N ASP A 233 33.44 -7.18 -8.78
CA ASP A 233 32.40 -7.45 -9.78
C ASP A 233 31.17 -6.55 -9.55
N PRO A 234 30.83 -5.65 -10.49
CA PRO A 234 29.68 -4.74 -10.35
C PRO A 234 28.32 -5.45 -10.35
N ARG A 235 28.26 -6.75 -10.68
CA ARG A 235 27.05 -7.57 -10.57
C ARG A 235 26.82 -8.11 -9.17
N ILE A 236 27.85 -8.09 -8.31
CA ILE A 236 27.79 -8.53 -6.91
C ILE A 236 27.80 -7.31 -5.98
N GLU A 237 28.69 -6.35 -6.24
CA GLU A 237 28.86 -5.17 -5.38
C GLU A 237 27.61 -4.28 -5.41
N GLY A 238 26.98 -4.09 -4.25
CA GLY A 238 25.77 -3.28 -4.09
C GLY A 238 24.46 -3.99 -4.49
N SER A 239 24.52 -5.24 -4.96
CA SER A 239 23.35 -6.05 -5.32
C SER A 239 23.26 -7.33 -4.48
N ILE A 240 24.34 -8.10 -4.38
CA ILE A 240 24.44 -9.36 -3.63
C ILE A 240 25.27 -9.19 -2.36
N LEU A 241 26.35 -8.41 -2.42
CA LEU A 241 27.19 -8.04 -1.28
C LEU A 241 27.17 -6.53 -1.11
N ALA A 242 26.95 -6.04 0.10
CA ALA A 242 27.04 -4.62 0.41
C ALA A 242 28.44 -4.07 0.07
N ARG A 243 28.54 -2.80 -0.32
CA ARG A 243 29.80 -2.19 -0.79
C ARG A 243 30.93 -2.21 0.24
N ASN A 244 30.58 -2.21 1.51
CA ASN A 244 31.47 -2.35 2.67
C ASN A 244 31.75 -3.82 3.05
N GLY A 245 30.99 -4.77 2.50
CA GLY A 245 31.15 -6.21 2.70
C GLY A 245 30.60 -6.74 4.02
N ASP A 246 29.73 -5.99 4.71
CA ASP A 246 29.18 -6.38 6.02
C ASP A 246 27.86 -7.16 5.93
N VAL A 247 27.15 -7.07 4.80
CA VAL A 247 25.86 -7.75 4.58
C VAL A 247 25.86 -8.40 3.21
N SER A 248 25.37 -9.63 3.12
CA SER A 248 25.08 -10.30 1.85
C SER A 248 23.61 -10.69 1.75
N VAL A 249 23.14 -10.98 0.54
CA VAL A 249 21.77 -11.41 0.30
C VAL A 249 21.67 -12.76 -0.39
N VAL A 250 20.58 -13.46 -0.07
CA VAL A 250 20.02 -14.54 -0.88
C VAL A 250 18.68 -14.04 -1.42
N ASN A 251 18.61 -13.80 -2.73
CA ASN A 251 17.42 -13.29 -3.41
C ASN A 251 16.68 -14.44 -4.08
N ILE A 252 15.39 -14.57 -3.80
CA ILE A 252 14.49 -15.57 -4.35
C ILE A 252 13.48 -14.84 -5.22
N THR A 253 13.47 -15.12 -6.52
CA THR A 253 12.42 -14.67 -7.42
C THR A 253 11.30 -15.70 -7.43
N VAL A 254 10.08 -15.27 -7.12
CA VAL A 254 8.87 -16.10 -7.10
C VAL A 254 7.93 -15.71 -8.23
N GLU A 255 7.16 -16.68 -8.72
CA GLU A 255 6.14 -16.47 -9.74
C GLU A 255 4.78 -16.92 -9.20
N LEU A 256 4.06 -15.98 -8.59
CA LEU A 256 2.81 -16.28 -7.91
C LEU A 256 1.62 -16.39 -8.88
N PRO A 257 0.69 -17.32 -8.63
CA PRO A 257 -0.54 -17.43 -9.42
C PRO A 257 -1.45 -16.22 -9.20
N GLU A 258 -2.28 -15.91 -10.20
CA GLU A 258 -3.27 -14.82 -10.08
C GLU A 258 -4.49 -15.25 -9.26
N GLU A 259 -4.96 -16.48 -9.48
CA GLU A 259 -5.98 -17.10 -8.65
C GLU A 259 -5.36 -17.59 -7.34
N GLY A 260 -6.04 -17.33 -6.22
CA GLY A 260 -5.54 -17.74 -4.89
C GLY A 260 -4.28 -16.99 -4.45
N LEU A 261 -3.99 -15.81 -5.02
CA LEU A 261 -2.79 -15.01 -4.73
C LEU A 261 -2.55 -14.82 -3.22
N LEU A 262 -3.60 -14.57 -2.44
CA LEU A 262 -3.47 -14.40 -0.98
C LEU A 262 -2.90 -15.64 -0.29
N ASP A 263 -3.39 -16.81 -0.65
CA ASP A 263 -2.95 -18.07 -0.06
C ASP A 263 -1.51 -18.39 -0.50
N ALA A 264 -1.19 -18.16 -1.78
CA ALA A 264 0.16 -18.33 -2.29
C ALA A 264 1.18 -17.39 -1.61
N VAL A 265 0.84 -16.11 -1.44
CA VAL A 265 1.67 -15.14 -0.71
C VAL A 265 1.89 -15.58 0.74
N ALA A 266 0.83 -16.05 1.42
CA ALA A 266 0.91 -16.53 2.80
C ALA A 266 1.77 -17.79 2.92
N GLU A 267 1.59 -18.77 2.04
CA GLU A 267 2.36 -20.02 1.98
C GLU A 267 3.86 -19.73 1.83
N VAL A 268 4.21 -18.86 0.88
CA VAL A 268 5.60 -18.47 0.64
C VAL A 268 6.18 -17.70 1.83
N ALA A 269 5.43 -16.77 2.42
CA ALA A 269 5.89 -15.99 3.57
C ALA A 269 6.09 -16.87 4.82
N GLU A 270 5.21 -17.84 5.05
CA GLU A 270 5.34 -18.82 6.13
C GLU A 270 6.58 -19.71 5.92
N PHE A 271 6.78 -20.20 4.70
CA PHE A 271 7.98 -20.96 4.36
C PHE A 271 9.25 -20.14 4.62
N ALA A 272 9.30 -18.90 4.13
CA ALA A 272 10.46 -18.02 4.32
C ALA A 272 10.76 -17.76 5.80
N ARG A 273 9.72 -17.51 6.63
CA ARG A 273 9.86 -17.36 8.09
C ARG A 273 10.38 -18.65 8.74
N SER A 274 9.92 -19.81 8.29
CA SER A 274 10.38 -21.11 8.81
C SER A 274 11.85 -21.41 8.48
N VAL A 275 12.30 -21.07 7.27
CA VAL A 275 13.70 -21.17 6.85
C VAL A 275 14.55 -20.19 7.63
N SER A 276 14.05 -18.97 7.86
CA SER A 276 14.76 -17.96 8.65
C SER A 276 15.01 -18.43 10.08
N ALA A 277 14.00 -19.00 10.74
CA ALA A 277 14.12 -19.53 12.09
C ALA A 277 15.15 -20.68 12.17
N GLN A 278 15.14 -21.60 11.20
CA GLN A 278 16.11 -22.69 11.12
C GLN A 278 17.54 -22.19 10.88
N ALA A 279 17.70 -21.15 10.07
CA ALA A 279 19.00 -20.53 9.82
C ALA A 279 19.56 -19.86 11.09
N GLU A 280 18.73 -19.11 11.83
CA GLU A 280 19.14 -18.46 13.08
C GLU A 280 19.55 -19.47 14.17
N GLU A 281 18.86 -20.62 14.23
CA GLU A 281 19.24 -21.72 15.14
C GLU A 281 20.58 -22.35 14.73
N ARG A 282 20.80 -22.53 13.42
CA ARG A 282 22.00 -23.18 12.88
C ARG A 282 23.23 -22.28 12.89
N PHE A 283 23.05 -20.97 12.71
CA PHE A 283 24.11 -19.97 12.56
C PHE A 283 23.93 -18.82 13.57
N PRO A 284 24.23 -19.06 14.86
CA PRO A 284 23.97 -18.09 15.93
C PRO A 284 24.79 -16.80 15.81
N GLY A 285 25.85 -16.78 14.99
CA GLY A 285 26.65 -15.61 14.67
C GLY A 285 26.02 -14.65 13.65
N ILE A 286 24.83 -14.96 13.12
CA ILE A 286 24.17 -14.20 12.06
C ILE A 286 22.80 -13.69 12.55
N ASP A 287 22.50 -12.43 12.22
CA ASP A 287 21.15 -11.85 12.27
C ASP A 287 20.56 -11.95 10.86
N LEU A 288 19.45 -12.67 10.71
CA LEU A 288 18.80 -12.88 9.43
C LEU A 288 17.56 -12.00 9.32
N ARG A 289 17.46 -11.23 8.24
CA ARG A 289 16.28 -10.36 8.02
C ARG A 289 15.63 -10.70 6.71
N ILE A 290 14.30 -10.79 6.72
CA ILE A 290 13.53 -11.07 5.51
C ILE A 290 12.93 -9.75 5.00
N VAL A 291 13.20 -9.45 3.74
CA VAL A 291 12.60 -8.33 2.99
C VAL A 291 12.13 -8.82 1.63
N GLY A 292 11.72 -7.91 0.74
CA GLY A 292 11.21 -8.23 -0.59
C GLY A 292 9.75 -7.85 -0.77
N THR A 293 9.31 -7.76 -2.01
CA THR A 293 7.95 -7.28 -2.35
C THR A 293 6.87 -8.20 -1.81
N THR A 294 7.06 -9.52 -1.89
CA THR A 294 6.10 -10.52 -1.38
C THR A 294 5.93 -10.40 0.13
N MET A 295 7.03 -10.20 0.87
CA MET A 295 6.99 -10.04 2.33
C MET A 295 6.32 -8.73 2.76
N ILE A 296 6.57 -7.64 2.00
CA ILE A 296 5.93 -6.33 2.26
C ILE A 296 4.42 -6.44 2.05
N ASN A 297 3.99 -7.04 0.93
CA ASN A 297 2.58 -7.23 0.61
C ASN A 297 1.88 -8.06 1.70
N GLN A 298 2.48 -9.17 2.13
CA GLN A 298 1.95 -10.00 3.22
C GLN A 298 1.84 -9.22 4.54
N THR A 299 2.90 -8.54 4.95
CA THR A 299 2.93 -7.80 6.23
C THR A 299 1.88 -6.69 6.23
N PHE A 300 1.67 -6.02 5.09
CA PHE A 300 0.63 -5.01 4.93
C PHE A 300 -0.78 -5.60 5.07
N LEU A 301 -1.04 -6.75 4.46
CA LEU A 301 -2.31 -7.47 4.59
C LEU A 301 -2.57 -7.93 6.03
N GLU A 302 -1.58 -8.55 6.67
CA GLU A 302 -1.64 -8.99 8.07
C GLU A 302 -1.96 -7.81 9.01
N ALA A 303 -1.26 -6.68 8.84
CA ALA A 303 -1.49 -5.47 9.62
C ALA A 303 -2.90 -4.89 9.40
N SER A 304 -3.38 -4.90 8.17
CA SER A 304 -4.72 -4.43 7.80
C SER A 304 -5.82 -5.30 8.41
N ILE A 305 -5.68 -6.63 8.33
CA ILE A 305 -6.62 -7.58 8.91
C ILE A 305 -6.61 -7.49 10.45
N ASN A 306 -5.42 -7.42 11.06
CA ASN A 306 -5.31 -7.32 12.51
C ASN A 306 -5.93 -6.02 13.04
N SER A 307 -5.72 -4.91 12.32
CA SER A 307 -6.33 -3.62 12.65
C SER A 307 -7.85 -3.68 12.56
N GLN A 308 -8.42 -4.31 11.54
CA GLN A 308 -9.89 -4.51 11.43
C GLN A 308 -10.44 -5.38 12.56
N LYS A 309 -9.73 -6.46 12.93
CA LYS A 309 -10.12 -7.36 14.04
C LYS A 309 -10.19 -6.64 15.39
N ILE A 310 -9.36 -5.63 15.62
CA ILE A 310 -9.37 -4.86 16.87
C ILE A 310 -10.34 -3.68 16.78
N PHE A 311 -10.27 -2.90 15.71
CA PHE A 311 -10.99 -1.64 15.58
C PHE A 311 -12.50 -1.83 15.45
N LEU A 312 -12.95 -2.79 14.63
CA LEU A 312 -14.38 -3.02 14.41
C LEU A 312 -15.13 -3.37 15.71
N PRO A 313 -14.74 -4.41 16.50
CA PRO A 313 -15.44 -4.71 17.73
C PRO A 313 -15.28 -3.63 18.79
N ALA A 314 -14.12 -2.97 18.89
CA ALA A 314 -13.92 -1.86 19.82
C ALA A 314 -14.86 -0.68 19.51
N SER A 315 -15.02 -0.33 18.24
CA SER A 315 -15.93 0.74 17.80
C SER A 315 -17.40 0.40 18.09
N LEU A 316 -17.81 -0.86 17.86
CA LEU A 316 -19.16 -1.35 18.16
C LEU A 316 -19.43 -1.36 19.67
N LEU A 317 -18.46 -1.78 20.48
CA LEU A 317 -18.57 -1.78 21.94
C LEU A 317 -18.68 -0.35 22.48
N LEU A 318 -17.86 0.57 21.96
CA LEU A 318 -17.95 1.98 22.31
C LEU A 318 -19.30 2.58 21.91
N MET A 319 -19.80 2.28 20.71
CA MET A 319 -21.11 2.73 20.25
C MET A 319 -22.24 2.17 21.12
N ALA A 320 -22.20 0.88 21.47
CA ALA A 320 -23.16 0.25 22.35
C ALA A 320 -23.15 0.85 23.76
N LEU A 321 -21.96 1.19 24.28
CA LEU A 321 -21.80 1.85 25.57
C LEU A 321 -22.38 3.27 25.55
N ILE A 322 -22.06 4.06 24.52
CA ILE A 322 -22.61 5.40 24.33
C ILE A 322 -24.14 5.36 24.20
N LEU A 323 -24.66 4.45 23.37
CA LEU A 323 -26.10 4.27 23.20
C LEU A 323 -26.75 3.86 24.53
N GLY A 324 -26.17 2.91 25.25
CA GLY A 324 -26.68 2.45 26.54
C GLY A 324 -26.67 3.51 27.64
N VAL A 325 -25.74 4.47 27.59
CA VAL A 325 -25.73 5.64 28.47
C VAL A 325 -26.80 6.66 28.04
N LEU A 326 -26.92 6.94 26.74
CA LEU A 326 -27.90 7.88 26.19
C LEU A 326 -29.36 7.42 26.37
N THR A 327 -29.62 6.11 26.25
CA THR A 327 -30.97 5.54 26.41
C THR A 327 -31.31 5.21 27.86
N ARG A 328 -30.36 5.37 28.80
CA ARG A 328 -30.63 5.40 30.24
C ARG A 328 -31.15 6.79 30.63
N GLY A 329 -32.28 7.16 30.05
CA GLY A 329 -33.07 8.36 30.35
C GLY A 329 -34.55 7.98 30.40
#